data_AF-A0A1I1U0F5-F1
#
_entry.id   AF-A0A1I1U0F5-F1
#
_cell.length_a   1.000
_cell.length_b   1.000
_cell.length_c   1.000
_cell.angle_alpha   90.00
_cell.angle_beta   90.00
_cell.angle_gamma   90.00
#
_symmetry.space_group_name_H-M   'P 1'
#
loop_
_entity.id
_entity.type
_entity.pdbx_description
1 polymer ?
#
loop_
_entity_poly.entity_id
_entity_poly.type
_entity_poly.pdbx_seq_one_letter_code
_entity_poly.pdbx_strand_id
1 'polypeptide(L)'
;MAKLTQPMDCLVYCQFGMTEQLLDFAKSTSGQNYLRMSKRLLPDAESRLKAFLVDYQSTFLVKAIALTMGVEADFDLVTSPPFMEMHHELCDTVDEHIGELMALLTDDQRSRLQALLA
;
A
#
# COMPACT_ATOMS: atom_id res chain seq x y z
N MET A 1 18.10 15.63 -3.07
CA MET A 1 17.83 14.18 -3.15
C MET A 1 18.62 13.52 -2.03
N ALA A 2 17.95 13.12 -0.94
CA ALA A 2 18.62 12.42 0.15
C ALA A 2 19.03 11.02 -0.33
N LYS A 3 20.29 10.64 -0.11
CA LYS A 3 20.81 9.30 -0.38
C LYS A 3 20.11 8.32 0.56
N LEU A 4 19.36 7.37 0.01
CA LEU A 4 18.93 6.17 0.72
C LEU A 4 20.16 5.26 0.89
N THR A 5 20.80 5.31 2.06
CA THR A 5 22.02 4.55 2.39
C THR A 5 21.76 3.27 3.20
N GLN A 6 20.50 2.89 3.42
CA GLN A 6 20.16 1.60 4.03
C GLN A 6 19.36 0.75 3.03
N PRO A 7 19.53 -0.58 3.04
CA PRO A 7 18.59 -1.48 2.38
C PRO A 7 17.19 -1.12 2.88
N MET A 8 16.29 -0.78 1.97
CA MET A 8 14.90 -0.50 2.32
C MET A 8 14.20 -1.84 2.40
N ASP A 9 13.88 -2.28 3.63
CA ASP A 9 12.97 -3.41 3.83
C ASP A 9 11.51 -2.98 3.61
N CYS A 10 10.60 -3.96 3.52
CA CYS A 10 9.18 -3.67 3.26
C CYS A 10 8.53 -2.81 4.35
N LEU A 11 8.98 -2.91 5.60
CA LEU A 11 8.46 -2.09 6.70
C LEU A 11 8.81 -0.62 6.49
N VAL A 12 10.09 -0.31 6.28
CA VAL A 12 10.55 1.06 6.01
C VAL A 12 9.86 1.63 4.78
N TYR A 13 9.69 0.82 3.72
CA TYR A 13 8.92 1.20 2.54
C TYR A 13 7.47 1.59 2.90
N CYS A 14 6.79 0.72 3.65
CA CYS A 14 5.40 0.98 4.08
C CYS A 14 5.29 2.26 4.90
N GLN A 15 6.20 2.45 5.87
CA GLN A 15 6.24 3.62 6.74
C GLN A 15 6.35 4.93 5.93
N PHE A 16 7.16 4.96 4.86
CA PHE A 16 7.24 6.13 3.97
C PHE A 16 5.95 6.42 3.20
N GLY A 17 5.14 5.40 2.95
CA GLY A 17 3.82 5.54 2.31
C GLY A 17 2.72 6.04 3.25
N MET A 18 2.90 6.00 4.57
CA MET A 18 1.88 6.41 5.56
C MET A 18 1.77 7.94 5.68
N THR A 19 1.31 8.60 4.62
CA THR A 19 1.21 10.07 4.52
C THR A 19 -0.14 10.52 3.96
N GLU A 20 -0.34 11.83 3.74
CA GLU A 20 -1.55 12.37 3.07
C GLU A 20 -1.79 11.71 1.70
N GLN A 21 -0.73 11.23 1.04
CA GLN A 21 -0.81 10.55 -0.26
C GLN A 21 -1.65 9.27 -0.22
N LEU A 22 -1.75 8.61 0.94
CA LEU A 22 -2.67 7.48 1.16
C LEU A 22 -4.13 7.91 1.00
N LEU A 23 -4.49 9.06 1.57
CA LEU A 23 -5.85 9.60 1.48
C LEU A 23 -6.14 10.16 0.09
N ASP A 24 -5.14 10.70 -0.60
CA ASP A 24 -5.29 11.12 -1.99
C ASP A 24 -5.44 9.93 -2.93
N PHE A 25 -4.71 8.84 -2.70
CA PHE A 25 -4.96 7.57 -3.39
C PHE A 25 -6.37 7.08 -3.15
N ALA A 26 -6.87 7.14 -1.90
CA ALA A 26 -8.24 6.75 -1.59
C ALA A 26 -9.30 7.55 -2.37
N LYS A 27 -9.01 8.81 -2.75
CA LYS A 27 -9.89 9.66 -3.58
C LYS A 27 -9.72 9.42 -5.09
N SER A 28 -8.65 8.76 -5.51
CA SER A 28 -8.41 8.44 -6.92
C SER A 28 -9.44 7.45 -7.46
N THR A 29 -9.60 7.39 -8.78
CA THR A 29 -10.48 6.39 -9.42
C THR A 29 -10.12 4.97 -9.03
N SER A 30 -8.83 4.62 -9.00
CA SER A 30 -8.35 3.30 -8.60
C SER A 30 -8.69 3.00 -7.14
N GLY A 31 -8.37 3.92 -6.22
CA GLY A 31 -8.66 3.74 -4.81
C GLY A 31 -10.16 3.63 -4.51
N GLN A 32 -11.00 4.44 -5.16
CA GLN A 32 -12.45 4.37 -5.02
C GLN A 32 -13.03 3.04 -5.55
N ASN A 33 -12.50 2.52 -6.66
CA ASN A 33 -12.88 1.21 -7.17
C ASN A 33 -12.50 0.11 -6.20
N TYR A 34 -11.28 0.16 -5.64
CA TYR A 34 -10.82 -0.81 -4.65
C TYR A 34 -11.64 -0.75 -3.36
N LEU A 35 -11.92 0.43 -2.81
CA LEU A 35 -12.75 0.60 -1.61
C LEU A 35 -14.16 0.01 -1.81
N ARG A 36 -14.76 0.20 -3.00
CA ARG A 36 -16.07 -0.39 -3.31
C ARG A 36 -16.00 -1.91 -3.40
N MET A 37 -14.93 -2.45 -3.99
CA MET A 37 -14.72 -3.89 -4.12
C MET A 37 -14.47 -4.54 -2.75
N SER A 38 -13.54 -4.00 -1.98
CA SER A 38 -13.17 -4.52 -0.65
C SER A 38 -14.35 -4.56 0.31
N LYS A 39 -15.25 -3.56 0.31
CA LYS A 39 -16.49 -3.60 1.12
C LYS A 39 -17.42 -4.76 0.78
N ARG A 40 -17.37 -5.31 -0.43
CA ARG A 40 -18.19 -6.45 -0.86
C ARG A 40 -17.53 -7.79 -0.56
N LEU A 41 -16.19 -7.84 -0.56
CA LEU A 41 -15.42 -9.08 -0.45
C LEU A 41 -14.92 -9.36 0.97
N LEU A 42 -14.66 -8.32 1.76
CA LEU A 42 -14.01 -8.44 3.05
C LEU A 42 -14.99 -8.19 4.19
N PRO A 43 -15.01 -9.06 5.21
CA PRO A 43 -16.09 -9.13 6.18
C PRO A 43 -16.10 -7.95 7.17
N ASP A 44 -14.93 -7.41 7.50
CA ASP A 44 -14.77 -6.41 8.56
C ASP A 44 -13.82 -5.26 8.16
N ALA A 45 -13.82 -4.20 8.97
CA ALA A 45 -13.05 -2.99 8.70
C ALA A 45 -11.53 -3.18 8.79
N GLU A 46 -11.06 -4.09 9.65
CA GLU A 46 -9.62 -4.37 9.80
C GLU A 46 -9.09 -5.10 8.57
N SER A 47 -9.80 -6.13 8.11
CA SER A 47 -9.51 -6.83 6.86
C SER A 47 -9.48 -5.88 5.67
N ARG A 48 -10.46 -4.96 5.57
CA ARG A 48 -10.51 -3.93 4.52
C ARG A 48 -9.33 -2.97 4.61
N LEU A 49 -8.95 -2.55 5.82
CA LEU A 49 -7.82 -1.67 6.04
C LEU A 49 -6.51 -2.31 5.57
N LYS A 50 -6.21 -3.53 6.04
CA LYS A 50 -5.00 -4.27 5.66
C LYS A 50 -4.94 -4.42 4.14
N ALA A 51 -6.02 -4.87 3.53
CA ALA A 51 -6.09 -5.06 2.09
C ALA A 51 -5.95 -3.73 1.32
N PHE A 52 -6.51 -2.63 1.82
CA PHE A 52 -6.36 -1.30 1.20
C PHE A 52 -4.94 -0.76 1.29
N LEU A 53 -4.26 -0.98 2.42
CA LEU A 53 -2.85 -0.60 2.56
C LEU A 53 -1.97 -1.40 1.60
N VAL A 54 -2.20 -2.71 1.46
CA VAL A 54 -1.46 -3.53 0.48
C VAL A 54 -1.68 -3.02 -0.96
N ASP A 55 -2.91 -2.70 -1.35
CA ASP A 55 -3.22 -2.18 -2.69
C ASP A 55 -2.55 -0.82 -2.96
N TYR A 56 -2.63 0.09 -1.99
CA TYR A 56 -1.95 1.38 -2.02
C TYR A 56 -0.44 1.20 -2.21
N GLN A 57 0.21 0.44 -1.33
CA GLN A 57 1.66 0.23 -1.35
C GLN A 57 2.09 -0.48 -2.65
N SER A 58 1.37 -1.51 -3.06
CA SER A 58 1.66 -2.27 -4.29
C SER A 58 1.57 -1.39 -5.54
N THR A 59 0.61 -0.46 -5.60
CA THR A 59 0.47 0.47 -6.72
C THR A 59 1.72 1.35 -6.91
N PHE A 60 2.31 1.83 -5.81
CA PHE A 60 3.54 2.63 -5.88
C PHE A 60 4.77 1.76 -6.08
N LEU A 61 4.76 0.53 -5.58
CA LEU A 61 5.82 -0.44 -5.75
C LEU A 61 6.01 -0.81 -7.22
N VAL A 62 4.92 -1.15 -7.91
CA VAL A 62 4.92 -1.42 -9.37
C VAL A 62 5.51 -0.24 -10.13
N LYS A 63 5.09 0.98 -9.82
CA LYS A 63 5.61 2.20 -10.47
C LYS A 63 7.10 2.41 -10.21
N ALA A 64 7.56 2.18 -8.99
CA ALA A 64 8.96 2.32 -8.62
C ALA A 64 9.86 1.31 -9.34
N ILE A 65 9.43 0.05 -9.42
CA ILE A 65 10.17 -1.01 -10.12
C ILE A 65 10.20 -0.72 -11.63
N ALA A 66 9.06 -0.41 -12.23
CA ALA A 66 8.96 -0.08 -13.65
C ALA A 66 9.93 1.05 -14.01
N LEU A 67 9.94 2.14 -13.21
CA LEU A 67 10.86 3.25 -13.37
C LEU A 67 12.34 2.84 -13.21
N THR A 68 12.64 2.01 -12.21
CA THR A 68 14.01 1.57 -11.92
C THR A 68 14.59 0.68 -13.01
N MET A 69 13.75 -0.19 -13.57
CA MET A 69 14.14 -1.14 -14.62
C MET A 69 14.05 -0.52 -16.03
N GLY A 70 13.44 0.66 -16.17
CA GLY A 70 13.20 1.27 -17.48
C GLY A 70 12.20 0.48 -18.33
N VAL A 71 11.24 -0.18 -17.69
CA VAL A 71 10.20 -1.01 -18.32
C VAL A 71 8.81 -0.42 -18.08
N GLU A 72 7.82 -0.88 -18.84
CA GLU A 72 6.43 -0.54 -18.57
C GLU A 72 5.88 -1.34 -17.39
N ALA A 73 4.92 -0.77 -16.68
CA ALA A 73 4.17 -1.46 -15.62
C ALA A 73 3.13 -2.39 -16.25
N ASP A 74 3.58 -3.52 -16.78
CA ASP A 74 2.76 -4.49 -17.51
C ASP A 74 2.50 -5.78 -16.71
N PHE A 75 1.79 -6.71 -17.33
CA PHE A 75 1.41 -7.99 -16.72
C PHE A 75 2.63 -8.85 -16.38
N ASP A 76 3.66 -8.84 -17.23
CA ASP A 76 4.85 -9.65 -17.04
C ASP A 76 5.65 -9.16 -15.84
N LEU A 77 5.71 -7.83 -15.63
CA LEU A 77 6.33 -7.25 -14.44
C LEU A 77 5.61 -7.71 -13.16
N VAL A 78 4.29 -7.53 -13.09
CA VAL A 78 3.49 -7.82 -11.88
C VAL A 78 3.26 -9.30 -11.62
N THR A 79 3.65 -10.18 -12.54
CA THR A 79 3.64 -11.63 -12.36
C THR A 79 5.03 -12.24 -12.30
N SER A 80 6.08 -11.42 -12.41
CA SER A 80 7.46 -11.88 -12.29
C SER A 80 7.73 -12.43 -10.87
N PRO A 81 8.54 -13.49 -10.73
CA PRO A 81 8.86 -14.06 -9.42
C PRO A 81 9.39 -13.01 -8.41
N PRO A 82 10.30 -12.09 -8.79
CA PRO A 82 10.79 -11.07 -7.85
C PRO A 82 9.69 -10.12 -7.36
N PHE A 83 8.74 -9.75 -8.23
CA PHE A 83 7.61 -8.92 -7.81
C PHE A 83 6.70 -9.68 -6.85
N MET A 84 6.38 -10.93 -7.16
CA MET A 84 5.50 -11.76 -6.33
C MET A 84 6.11 -12.04 -4.94
N GLU A 85 7.42 -12.28 -4.86
CA GLU A 85 8.15 -12.42 -3.60
C GLU A 85 8.04 -11.15 -2.75
N MET A 86 8.31 -9.98 -3.35
CA MET A 86 8.23 -8.71 -2.63
C MET A 86 6.79 -8.32 -2.27
N HIS A 87 5.81 -8.65 -3.12
CA HIS A 87 4.39 -8.43 -2.82
C HIS A 87 3.93 -9.31 -1.66
N HIS A 88 4.44 -10.54 -1.55
CA HIS A 88 4.15 -11.41 -0.41
C HIS A 88 4.76 -10.85 0.88
N GLU A 89 6.02 -10.43 0.85
CA GLU A 89 6.67 -9.77 1.98
C GLU A 89 5.93 -8.49 2.41
N LEU A 90 5.41 -7.73 1.44
CA LEU A 90 4.58 -6.56 1.69
C LEU A 90 3.26 -6.93 2.40
N CYS A 91 2.60 -8.00 1.98
CA CYS A 91 1.37 -8.48 2.63
C CYS A 91 1.65 -8.85 4.10
N ASP A 92 2.70 -9.64 4.34
CA ASP A 92 3.09 -10.08 5.67
C ASP A 92 3.44 -8.87 6.55
N THR A 93 4.23 -7.94 6.02
CA THR A 93 4.60 -6.69 6.70
C THR A 93 3.38 -5.88 7.14
N VAL A 94 2.40 -5.71 6.25
CA VAL A 94 1.19 -4.96 6.59
C VAL A 94 0.37 -5.67 7.65
N ASP A 95 0.26 -7.01 7.59
CA ASP A 95 -0.48 -7.79 8.58
C ASP A 95 0.17 -7.71 9.98
N GLU A 96 1.49 -7.89 10.04
CA GLU A 96 2.27 -7.89 11.28
C GLU A 96 2.39 -6.51 11.92
N HIS A 97 2.54 -5.45 11.11
CA HIS A 97 2.85 -4.10 11.60
C HIS A 97 1.70 -3.10 11.45
N ILE A 98 0.46 -3.56 11.24
CA ILE A 98 -0.69 -2.66 11.03
C ILE A 98 -0.83 -1.57 12.10
N GLY A 99 -0.59 -1.93 13.37
CA GLY A 99 -0.65 -1.00 14.49
C GLY A 99 0.40 0.12 14.40
N GLU A 100 1.63 -0.24 14.05
CA GLU A 100 2.74 0.70 13.88
C GLU A 100 2.51 1.61 12.68
N LEU A 101 2.07 1.05 11.56
CA LEU A 101 1.77 1.82 10.34
C LEU A 101 0.65 2.84 10.60
N MET A 102 -0.42 2.44 11.30
CA MET A 102 -1.52 3.34 11.64
C MET A 102 -1.14 4.41 12.65
N ALA A 103 -0.13 4.16 13.50
CA ALA A 103 0.40 5.13 14.45
C ALA A 103 1.14 6.30 13.78
N LEU A 104 1.60 6.12 12.53
CA LEU A 104 2.25 7.19 11.76
C LEU A 104 1.27 8.23 11.22
N LEU A 105 -0.01 7.89 11.10
CA LEU A 105 -1.06 8.82 10.69
C LEU A 105 -1.50 9.68 11.86
N THR A 106 -1.82 10.94 11.58
CA THR A 106 -2.51 11.82 12.54
C THR A 106 -3.91 11.29 12.86
N ASP A 107 -4.49 11.70 13.98
CA ASP A 107 -5.84 11.26 14.38
C ASP A 107 -6.91 11.64 13.34
N ASP A 108 -6.79 12.80 12.67
CA ASP A 108 -7.68 13.19 11.56
C ASP A 108 -7.55 12.22 10.37
N GLN A 109 -6.32 11.96 9.94
CA GLN A 109 -6.05 11.07 8.82
C GLN A 109 -6.55 9.64 9.11
N ARG A 110 -6.31 9.15 10.32
CA ARG A 110 -6.77 7.84 10.77
C ARG A 110 -8.30 7.76 10.77
N SER A 111 -8.97 8.77 11.31
CA SER A 111 -10.45 8.84 11.35
C SER A 111 -11.05 8.86 9.94
N ARG A 112 -10.46 9.65 9.03
CA ARG A 112 -10.89 9.71 7.62
C ARG A 112 -10.71 8.38 6.90
N LEU A 113 -9.57 7.72 7.12
CA LEU A 113 -9.29 6.40 6.53
C LEU A 113 -10.28 5.34 7.05
N GLN A 114 -10.51 5.31 8.36
CA GLN A 114 -11.49 4.39 8.96
C GLN A 114 -12.91 4.62 8.44
N ALA A 115 -13.33 5.88 8.29
CA ALA A 115 -14.65 6.21 7.71
C ALA A 115 -14.79 5.73 6.26
N LEU A 116 -13.70 5.72 5.49
CA LEU A 116 -13.72 5.21 4.11
C LEU A 116 -13.87 3.68 4.07
N LEU A 117 -13.38 2.97 5.07
CA LEU A 117 -13.32 1.50 5.13
C LEU A 117 -14.49 0.85 5.89
N ALA A 118 -15.22 1.64 6.68
CA ALA A 118 -16.46 1.25 7.36
C ALA A 118 -17.55 0.74 6.41
#